data_AF-A0A8H3X550-F1
#
_entry.id   AF-A0A8H3X550-F1
#
_cell.length_a   1.000
_cell.length_b   1.000
_cell.length_c   1.000
_cell.angle_alpha   90.00
_cell.angle_beta   90.00
_cell.angle_gamma   90.00
#
_symmetry.space_group_name_H-M   'P 1'
#
loop_
_entity.id
_entity.type
_entity.pdbx_description
1 polymer ?
#
loop_
_entity_poly.entity_id
_entity_poly.type
_entity_poly.pdbx_seq_one_letter_code
_entity_poly.pdbx_strand_id
1 'polypeptide(L)'
;MNNFQNLCIYFILIFTCSFVICQDIPDGRFELSSALINDKIYFFGGATNATTSSNEVFYLDLSSTFDILTSPFKKASIGMPVGDN
;
A
#
# COMPACT_ATOMS: atom_id res chain seq x y z
N MET A 1 4.36 22.84 30.86
CA MET A 1 4.85 21.56 30.30
C MET A 1 6.37 21.62 30.30
N ASN A 2 7.05 20.64 30.91
CA ASN A 2 8.52 20.68 31.00
C ASN A 2 9.17 20.16 29.70
N ASN A 3 10.46 20.47 29.49
CA ASN A 3 11.20 20.08 28.28
C ASN A 3 11.12 18.57 27.99
N PHE A 4 11.05 17.74 29.04
CA PHE A 4 10.91 16.30 28.93
C PHE A 4 9.53 15.87 28.38
N GLN A 5 8.42 16.43 28.88
CA GLN A 5 7.09 16.17 28.33
C GLN A 5 6.98 16.59 26.87
N ASN A 6 7.55 17.74 26.50
CA ASN A 6 7.55 18.18 25.10
C ASN A 6 8.30 17.19 24.20
N LEU A 7 9.46 16.68 24.65
CA LEU A 7 10.23 15.65 23.94
C LEU A 7 9.43 14.36 23.75
N CYS A 8 8.73 13.88 24.79
CA CYS A 8 7.87 12.71 24.69
C CYS A 8 6.72 12.91 23.68
N ILE A 9 6.10 14.09 23.66
CA ILE A 9 5.02 14.40 22.70
C ILE A 9 5.57 14.38 21.27
N TYR A 10 6.73 14.99 21.00
CA TYR A 10 7.35 14.91 19.68
C TYR A 10 7.66 13.48 19.27
N PHE A 11 8.16 12.65 20.19
CA PHE A 11 8.47 11.25 19.91
C PHE A 11 7.21 10.45 19.55
N ILE A 12 6.11 10.65 20.29
CA ILE A 12 4.82 10.03 20.00
C ILE A 12 4.30 10.51 18.63
N LEU A 13 4.38 11.81 18.33
CA LEU A 13 3.89 12.38 17.07
C LEU A 13 4.67 11.84 15.86
N ILE A 14 6.01 11.74 15.98
CA ILE A 14 6.87 11.18 14.93
C ILE A 14 6.55 9.70 14.72
N PHE A 15 6.37 8.95 15.81
CA PHE A 15 6.06 7.53 15.75
C PHE A 15 4.69 7.27 15.10
N THR A 16 3.66 8.03 15.48
CA THR A 16 2.32 7.89 14.88
C THR A 16 2.30 8.31 13.41
N CYS A 17 2.96 9.42 13.05
CA CYS A 17 3.10 9.81 11.65
C CYS A 17 3.81 8.74 10.81
N SER A 18 4.89 8.15 11.33
CA SER A 18 5.63 7.09 10.62
C SER A 18 4.78 5.84 10.40
N PHE A 19 3.96 5.46 11.39
CA PHE A 19 3.06 4.30 11.28
C PHE A 19 1.98 4.50 10.19
N VAL A 20 1.44 5.71 10.06
CA VAL A 20 0.45 6.04 9.03
C VAL A 20 1.06 5.99 7.62
N ILE A 21 2.32 6.45 7.46
CA ILE A 21 3.01 6.47 6.16
C ILE A 21 3.45 5.07 5.70
N CYS A 22 3.61 4.12 6.62
CA CYS A 22 4.07 2.75 6.31
C CYS A 22 2.94 1.79 5.86
N GLN A 23 1.72 2.29 5.64
CA GLN A 23 0.66 1.46 5.08
C GLN A 23 0.90 1.32 3.57
N ASP A 24 0.96 0.08 3.07
CA ASP A 24 1.09 -0.25 1.64
C ASP A 24 -0.20 0.08 0.87
N ILE A 25 -0.61 1.35 0.89
CA ILE A 25 -1.77 1.86 0.17
C ILE A 25 -1.30 2.26 -1.23
N PRO A 26 -1.78 1.59 -2.30
CA PRO A 26 -1.44 2.00 -3.64
C PRO A 26 -2.06 3.37 -3.95
N ASP A 27 -1.32 4.22 -4.64
CA ASP A 27 -1.87 5.47 -5.19
C ASP A 27 -3.06 5.17 -6.11
N GLY A 28 -4.04 6.09 -6.08
CA GLY A 28 -5.17 6.07 -7.01
C GLY A 28 -4.68 6.05 -8.45
N ARG A 29 -5.23 5.13 -9.26
CA ARG A 29 -4.75 4.86 -10.61
C ARG A 29 -5.85 4.38 -11.54
N PHE A 30 -5.63 4.54 -12.84
CA PHE A 30 -6.50 4.10 -13.92
C PHE A 30 -5.72 3.25 -14.94
N GLU A 31 -6.43 2.62 -15.90
CA GLU A 31 -5.83 1.77 -16.95
C GLU A 31 -4.99 0.59 -16.44
N LEU A 32 -5.17 0.20 -15.17
CA LEU A 32 -4.56 -1.00 -14.60
C LEU A 32 -5.20 -2.28 -15.16
N SER A 33 -4.40 -3.35 -15.21
CA SER A 33 -4.88 -4.70 -15.50
C SER A 33 -5.11 -5.48 -14.22
N SER A 34 -6.04 -6.44 -14.22
CA SER A 34 -6.28 -7.31 -13.07
C SER A 34 -6.55 -8.75 -13.47
N ALA A 35 -6.19 -9.69 -12.59
CA ALA A 35 -6.44 -11.12 -12.77
C ALA A 35 -6.72 -11.80 -11.43
N LEU A 36 -7.73 -12.67 -11.39
CA LEU A 36 -7.97 -13.56 -10.26
C LEU A 36 -7.15 -14.85 -10.46
N ILE A 37 -6.24 -15.13 -9.53
CA ILE A 37 -5.41 -16.34 -9.52
C ILE A 37 -5.56 -16.98 -8.14
N ASN A 38 -6.14 -18.18 -8.09
CA ASN A 38 -6.60 -18.80 -6.86
C ASN A 38 -7.50 -17.84 -6.07
N ASP A 39 -7.21 -17.63 -4.78
CA ASP A 39 -7.97 -16.74 -3.89
C ASP A 39 -7.41 -15.30 -3.86
N LYS A 40 -6.64 -14.89 -4.87
CA LYS A 40 -6.03 -13.55 -4.90
C LYS A 40 -6.34 -12.81 -6.18
N ILE A 41 -6.85 -11.59 -6.04
CA ILE A 41 -6.99 -10.65 -7.15
C ILE A 41 -5.70 -9.84 -7.23
N TYR A 42 -4.97 -9.99 -8.32
CA TYR A 42 -3.76 -9.21 -8.61
C TYR A 42 -4.10 -8.02 -9.47
N PHE A 43 -3.41 -6.91 -9.21
CA PHE A 43 -3.50 -5.65 -9.94
C PHE A 43 -2.11 -5.26 -10.43
N PHE A 44 -2.01 -4.93 -11.71
CA PHE A 44 -0.74 -4.69 -12.39
C PHE A 44 -0.68 -3.28 -12.96
N GLY A 45 0.33 -2.54 -12.52
CA GLY A 45 0.71 -1.25 -13.07
C GLY A 45 -0.39 -0.19 -13.02
N GLY A 46 -0.63 0.46 -14.17
CA GLY A 46 -1.60 1.55 -14.34
C GLY A 46 -0.96 2.95 -14.29
N ALA A 47 -1.76 3.96 -14.64
CA ALA A 47 -1.38 5.36 -14.61
C ALA A 47 -1.88 6.02 -13.32
N THR A 48 -0.99 6.65 -12.55
CA THR A 48 -1.34 7.43 -11.36
C THR A 48 -1.69 8.87 -11.70
N ASN A 49 -1.22 9.36 -12.85
CA ASN A 49 -1.64 10.62 -13.47
C ASN A 49 -1.40 10.57 -14.99
N ALA A 50 -1.69 11.67 -15.71
CA ALA A 50 -1.58 11.74 -17.17
C ALA A 50 -0.16 11.50 -17.74
N THR A 51 0.87 11.61 -16.91
CA THR A 51 2.29 11.53 -17.31
C THR A 51 3.08 10.48 -16.54
N THR A 52 2.47 9.81 -15.56
CA THR A 52 3.14 8.89 -14.64
C THR A 52 2.41 7.57 -14.63
N SER A 53 3.16 6.53 -15.02
CA SER A 53 2.76 5.14 -14.87
C SER A 53 3.53 4.50 -13.74
N SER A 54 2.91 3.51 -13.11
CA SER A 54 3.52 2.68 -12.09
C SER A 54 3.66 1.26 -12.64
N ASN A 55 4.72 0.57 -12.24
CA ASN A 55 4.95 -0.86 -12.49
C ASN A 55 4.68 -1.70 -11.24
N GLU A 56 4.10 -1.10 -10.20
CA GLU A 56 3.80 -1.81 -8.97
C GLU A 56 2.76 -2.91 -9.20
N VAL A 57 2.91 -3.98 -8.45
CA VAL A 57 1.93 -5.06 -8.36
C VAL A 57 1.44 -5.13 -6.93
N PHE A 58 0.12 -5.19 -6.77
CA PHE A 58 -0.52 -5.38 -5.48
C PHE A 58 -1.62 -6.42 -5.61
N TYR A 59 -2.01 -7.02 -4.50
CA TYR A 59 -3.07 -8.02 -4.49
C TYR A 59 -4.01 -7.87 -3.32
N LEU A 60 -5.25 -8.32 -3.54
CA LEU A 60 -6.26 -8.52 -2.51
C LEU A 60 -6.40 -10.02 -2.25
N ASP A 61 -6.28 -10.43 -1.00
CA ASP A 61 -6.41 -11.82 -0.56
C ASP A 61 -7.84 -12.11 -0.12
N LEU A 62 -8.54 -12.96 -0.85
CA LEU A 62 -9.92 -13.38 -0.61
C LEU A 62 -10.02 -14.60 0.29
N SER A 63 -8.90 -15.26 0.61
CA SER A 63 -8.89 -16.41 1.53
C SER A 63 -9.16 -16.02 2.99
N SER A 64 -9.07 -14.71 3.30
CA SER A 64 -9.35 -14.12 4.61
C SER A 64 -10.29 -12.93 4.47
N THR A 65 -11.13 -12.71 5.48
CA THR A 65 -11.93 -11.48 5.57
C THR A 65 -11.02 -10.26 5.73
N PHE A 66 -11.38 -9.15 5.09
CA PHE A 66 -10.68 -7.88 5.21
C PHE A 66 -11.64 -6.76 5.63
N ASP A 67 -11.10 -5.72 6.29
CA ASP A 67 -11.83 -4.52 6.67
C ASP A 67 -11.76 -3.48 5.55
N ILE A 68 -12.84 -2.74 5.35
CA ILE A 68 -12.93 -1.64 4.37
C ILE A 68 -12.38 -0.33 4.94
N LEU A 69 -12.23 -0.23 6.27
CA LEU A 69 -11.73 0.96 6.97
C LEU A 69 -10.20 0.98 7.05
N THR A 70 -9.55 -0.16 6.78
CA THR A 70 -8.10 -0.28 6.69
C THR A 70 -7.72 -0.80 5.31
N SER A 71 -6.51 -0.51 4.85
CA SER A 71 -6.08 -0.97 3.52
C SER A 71 -5.99 -2.50 3.48
N PRO A 72 -6.77 -3.18 2.60
CA PRO A 72 -6.70 -4.64 2.47
C PRO A 72 -5.64 -5.07 1.47
N PHE A 73 -5.02 -4.12 0.76
CA PHE A 73 -4.05 -4.39 -0.29
C PHE A 73 -2.68 -4.73 0.28
N LYS A 74 -2.02 -5.71 -0.35
CA LYS A 74 -0.66 -6.09 -0.04
C LYS A 74 0.21 -5.85 -1.27
N LYS A 75 1.34 -5.17 -1.09
CA LYS A 75 2.33 -5.01 -2.15
C LYS A 75 2.97 -6.35 -2.45
N ALA A 76 3.05 -6.71 -3.73
CA ALA A 76 3.74 -7.90 -4.17
C ALA A 76 5.25 -7.75 -4.00
N SER A 77 5.96 -8.84 -3.69
CA SER A 77 7.42 -8.85 -3.62
C SER A 77 8.04 -8.87 -5.02
N ILE A 78 9.30 -8.42 -5.11
CA ILE A 78 10.14 -8.37 -6.33
C ILE A 78 10.29 -9.74 -7.03
N GLY A 79 9.91 -10.86 -6.39
CA GLY A 79 10.00 -12.20 -6.99
C GLY A 79 8.78 -12.64 -7.80
N MET A 80 7.77 -11.78 -8.03
CA MET A 80 6.62 -12.18 -8.84
C MET A 80 6.99 -12.27 -10.32
N PRO A 81 6.71 -13.40 -11.00
CA PRO A 81 7.12 -13.62 -12.40
C PRO A 81 6.40 -12.73 -13.41
N VAL A 82 5.47 -11.88 -12.96
CA VAL A 82 4.68 -10.97 -13.79
C VAL A 82 4.78 -9.59 -13.14
N GLY A 83 5.53 -8.67 -13.75
CA GLY A 83 5.71 -7.30 -13.25
C GLY A 83 7.16 -6.82 -13.16
N ASP A 84 8.16 -7.70 -13.26
CA ASP A 84 9.54 -7.29 -13.50
C ASP A 84 9.70 -6.87 -14.96
N ASN A 85 10.10 -5.61 -15.17
CA ASN A 85 10.58 -5.11 -16.46
C ASN A 85 12.01 -5.60 -16.72
#